data_AF-A0AAE4H6E4-F1
#
_entry.id   AF-A0AAE4H6E4-F1
#
_cell.length_a   1.000
_cell.length_b   1.000
_cell.length_c   1.000
_cell.angle_alpha   90.00
_cell.angle_beta   90.00
_cell.angle_gamma   90.00
#
_symmetry.space_group_name_H-M   'P 1'
#
loop_
_entity.id
_entity.type
_entity.pdbx_description
1 polymer ?
#
loop_
_entity_poly.entity_id
_entity_poly.type
_entity_poly.pdbx_seq_one_letter_code
_entity_poly.pdbx_strand_id
1 'polypeptide(L)'
;MENKSLPAYLFNEVGSGSVDVKLKNMLSILRKHLDMDVAFISEFVDGERVFKFVDAEDENAPVSVGGSDPLEKTYCKRIVDDELDNIINDTQINPVTRNMSVTDKLSIGAYMGVPIMLSSGEVYGTFCCYKDVPDETLNSRDLSFLNAISEIASELIEGDIKAETLYRGVSSRVQSVLDEEGIAIHYQPIYSLKSGRVVGFESLSRFITEPYRAPNIWFDEAASVNLGEALEVMAIGKAIEGMHAFSADSYIAVNASPDSILSGAVHAALKNTDASRIVLEVTEHSPIYSYAVLREALEPLRKRGVRLAIDDAGSGYASFHHILELGADIIKLDITLTQDIHCHPQKFLLAKALCAFAKAVGCNVIAEGIEKIEELNVLRELGVDKAQGYFLGRPAPISDALFHEGRTLTE
;
A
#
# COMPACT_ATOMS: atom_id res chain seq x y z
N MET A 1 -1.84 -41.94 30.54
CA MET A 1 -1.14 -40.64 30.41
C MET A 1 -1.25 -40.22 28.96
N GLU A 2 -2.37 -39.58 28.61
CA GLU A 2 -2.60 -39.00 27.30
C GLU A 2 -2.57 -37.48 27.46
N ASN A 3 -1.60 -36.86 26.80
CA ASN A 3 -1.38 -35.42 26.78
C ASN A 3 -2.22 -34.87 25.62
N LYS A 4 -3.43 -34.37 25.91
CA LYS A 4 -4.26 -33.68 24.91
C LYS A 4 -3.69 -32.27 24.71
N SER A 5 -2.99 -32.09 23.60
CA SER A 5 -2.56 -30.80 23.07
C SER A 5 -3.77 -29.89 22.83
N LEU A 6 -3.69 -28.65 23.31
CA LEU A 6 -4.62 -27.57 22.98
C LEU A 6 -4.75 -27.41 21.46
N PRO A 7 -5.96 -27.15 20.92
CA PRO A 7 -6.14 -27.03 19.48
C PRO A 7 -5.50 -25.76 18.91
N ALA A 8 -4.78 -25.92 17.80
CA ALA A 8 -4.13 -24.90 16.99
C ALA A 8 -5.11 -23.96 16.23
N TYR A 9 -6.23 -23.58 16.86
CA TYR A 9 -7.25 -22.69 16.29
C TYR A 9 -7.00 -21.19 16.60
N LEU A 10 -5.93 -20.86 17.30
CA LEU A 10 -5.61 -19.47 17.67
C LEU A 10 -4.71 -18.73 16.67
N PHE A 11 -4.05 -19.43 15.73
CA PHE A 11 -2.97 -18.81 14.95
C PHE A 11 -2.85 -19.19 13.48
N ASN A 12 -3.82 -19.87 12.87
CA ASN A 12 -3.78 -20.10 11.43
C ASN A 12 -5.16 -19.91 10.79
N GLU A 13 -5.39 -18.72 10.25
CA GLU A 13 -6.06 -18.55 8.97
C GLU A 13 -5.69 -17.19 8.38
N VAL A 14 -5.31 -17.22 7.10
CA VAL A 14 -5.02 -16.05 6.27
C VAL A 14 -6.31 -15.25 6.15
N GLY A 15 -6.40 -14.20 6.96
CA GLY A 15 -7.44 -13.20 6.94
C GLY A 15 -7.04 -12.13 7.92
N SER A 16 -6.81 -10.93 7.42
CA SER A 16 -6.95 -9.71 8.22
C SER A 16 -8.35 -9.71 8.82
N GLY A 17 -8.53 -10.31 9.99
CA GLY A 17 -9.64 -9.95 10.84
C GLY A 17 -9.44 -8.47 11.14
N SER A 18 -10.27 -7.61 10.53
CA SER A 18 -10.34 -6.18 10.82
C SER A 18 -10.20 -5.96 12.32
N VAL A 19 -9.58 -4.87 12.77
CA VAL A 19 -9.48 -4.50 14.19
C VAL A 19 -10.85 -4.68 14.87
N ASP A 20 -11.93 -4.34 14.17
CA ASP A 20 -13.32 -4.59 14.54
C ASP A 20 -13.63 -6.03 14.97
N VAL A 21 -13.16 -7.03 14.22
CA VAL A 21 -13.37 -8.46 14.50
C VAL A 21 -12.65 -8.85 15.78
N LYS A 22 -11.43 -8.35 15.98
CA LYS A 22 -10.66 -8.62 17.21
C LYS A 22 -11.35 -8.01 18.42
N LEU A 23 -11.79 -6.76 18.33
CA LEU A 23 -12.51 -6.06 19.40
C LEU A 23 -13.85 -6.75 19.73
N LYS A 24 -14.62 -7.19 18.73
CA LYS A 24 -15.85 -7.99 18.95
C LYS A 24 -15.56 -9.33 19.64
N ASN A 25 -14.50 -10.03 19.25
CA ASN A 25 -14.12 -11.29 19.89
C ASN A 25 -13.73 -11.07 21.36
N MET A 26 -12.99 -10.00 21.65
CA MET A 26 -12.63 -9.62 23.02
C MET A 26 -13.87 -9.33 23.87
N LEU A 27 -14.85 -8.60 23.31
CA LEU A 27 -16.14 -8.37 23.98
C LEU A 27 -16.86 -9.68 24.28
N SER A 28 -16.91 -10.60 23.33
CA SER A 28 -17.58 -11.89 23.53
C SER A 28 -16.89 -12.76 24.58
N ILE A 29 -15.54 -12.74 24.63
CA ILE A 29 -14.77 -13.41 25.67
C ILE A 29 -15.08 -12.80 27.03
N LEU A 30 -15.06 -11.47 27.13
CA LEU A 30 -15.32 -10.77 28.38
C LEU A 30 -16.72 -11.05 28.90
N ARG A 31 -17.73 -10.88 28.05
CA ARG A 31 -19.14 -11.07 28.40
C ARG A 31 -19.39 -12.48 28.94
N LYS A 32 -18.90 -13.51 28.24
CA LYS A 32 -19.08 -14.92 28.64
C LYS A 32 -18.27 -15.30 29.87
N HIS A 33 -17.09 -14.70 30.06
CA HIS A 33 -16.27 -14.98 31.23
C HIS A 33 -16.86 -14.38 32.51
N LEU A 34 -17.44 -13.19 32.40
CA LEU A 34 -18.04 -12.47 33.53
C LEU A 34 -19.54 -12.76 33.72
N ASP A 35 -20.13 -13.64 32.91
CA ASP A 35 -21.56 -13.98 32.95
C ASP A 35 -22.48 -12.73 32.87
N MET A 36 -22.18 -11.85 31.90
CA MET A 36 -22.91 -10.60 31.69
C MET A 36 -23.86 -10.70 30.50
N ASP A 37 -24.98 -9.98 30.55
CA ASP A 37 -25.97 -9.99 29.45
C ASP A 37 -25.48 -9.20 28.25
N VAL A 38 -24.77 -8.10 28.49
CA VAL A 38 -24.26 -7.20 27.45
C VAL A 38 -22.85 -6.74 27.79
N ALA A 39 -21.97 -6.73 26.79
CA ALA A 39 -20.69 -6.03 26.83
C ALA A 39 -20.58 -5.08 25.63
N PHE A 40 -19.97 -3.92 25.82
CA PHE A 40 -19.77 -2.94 24.76
C PHE A 40 -18.47 -2.16 24.90
N ILE A 41 -17.98 -1.68 23.76
CA ILE A 41 -16.99 -0.62 23.67
C ILE A 41 -17.71 0.61 23.12
N SER A 42 -17.56 1.73 23.81
CA SER A 42 -18.08 3.02 23.36
C SER A 42 -16.97 4.04 23.15
N GLU A 43 -17.18 4.92 22.18
CA GLU A 43 -16.34 6.08 21.88
C GLU A 43 -17.03 7.35 22.38
N PHE A 44 -16.26 8.33 22.85
CA PHE A 44 -16.77 9.66 23.19
C PHE A 44 -16.49 10.61 22.04
N VAL A 45 -17.54 11.10 21.38
CA VAL A 45 -17.44 12.02 20.22
C VAL A 45 -18.48 13.12 20.37
N ASP A 46 -18.07 14.37 20.22
CA ASP A 46 -18.94 15.55 20.19
C ASP A 46 -19.94 15.66 21.37
N GLY A 47 -19.53 15.24 22.57
CA GLY A 47 -20.37 15.27 23.79
C GLY A 47 -21.38 14.12 23.90
N GLU A 48 -21.32 13.15 22.99
CA GLU A 48 -22.12 11.93 22.98
C GLU A 48 -21.24 10.71 23.26
N ARG A 49 -21.80 9.71 23.93
CA ARG A 49 -21.26 8.36 23.96
C ARG A 49 -21.86 7.57 22.80
N VAL A 50 -21.04 7.07 21.89
CA VAL A 50 -21.46 6.24 20.76
C VAL A 50 -21.03 4.79 20.97
N PHE A 51 -21.94 3.84 20.84
CA PHE A 51 -21.62 2.41 20.92
C PHE A 51 -20.94 1.94 19.62
N LYS A 52 -19.65 1.61 19.70
CA LYS A 52 -18.86 1.15 18.53
C LYS A 52 -18.97 -0.35 18.33
N PHE A 53 -18.92 -1.09 19.43
CA PHE A 53 -19.03 -2.54 19.42
C PHE A 53 -19.93 -2.98 20.56
N VAL A 54 -20.81 -3.95 20.28
CA VAL A 54 -21.75 -4.53 21.24
C VAL A 54 -21.76 -6.04 21.03
N ASP A 55 -21.65 -6.79 22.13
CA ASP A 55 -21.95 -8.22 22.20
C ASP A 55 -23.04 -8.39 23.26
N ALA A 56 -24.14 -9.05 22.91
CA ALA A 56 -25.29 -9.25 23.79
C ALA A 56 -25.77 -10.69 23.72
N GLU A 57 -26.36 -11.19 24.80
CA GLU A 57 -27.01 -12.50 24.82
C GLU A 57 -28.34 -12.50 24.08
N ASP A 58 -29.15 -11.45 24.26
CA ASP A 58 -30.42 -11.23 23.55
C ASP A 58 -30.20 -10.34 22.31
N GLU A 59 -30.70 -10.78 21.16
CA GLU A 59 -30.71 -10.00 19.92
C GLU A 59 -31.53 -8.70 20.04
N ASN A 60 -32.45 -8.62 21.00
CA ASN A 60 -33.27 -7.44 21.29
C ASN A 60 -32.71 -6.57 22.43
N ALA A 61 -31.43 -6.72 22.78
CA ALA A 61 -30.80 -5.87 23.79
C ALA A 61 -31.02 -4.37 23.47
N PRO A 62 -31.26 -3.52 24.48
CA PRO A 62 -31.60 -2.10 24.28
C PRO A 62 -30.42 -1.25 23.76
N VAL A 63 -29.29 -1.87 23.45
CA VAL A 63 -28.04 -1.26 23.02
C VAL A 63 -27.64 -1.84 21.67
N SER A 64 -27.36 -0.98 20.69
CA SER A 64 -26.95 -1.38 19.35
C SER A 64 -25.75 -0.56 18.87
N VAL A 65 -24.94 -1.15 18.00
CA VAL A 65 -23.85 -0.43 17.31
C VAL A 65 -24.40 0.80 16.58
N GLY A 66 -23.73 1.94 16.74
CA GLY A 66 -24.15 3.24 16.22
C GLY A 66 -25.19 3.98 17.06
N GLY A 67 -25.79 3.33 18.06
CA GLY A 67 -26.61 4.03 19.05
C GLY A 67 -25.78 5.02 19.86
N SER A 68 -26.40 6.11 20.32
CA SER A 68 -25.73 7.11 21.15
C SER A 68 -26.60 7.61 22.30
N ASP A 69 -25.93 8.14 23.33
CA ASP A 69 -26.56 8.84 24.45
C ASP A 69 -25.73 10.06 24.86
N PRO A 70 -26.38 11.14 25.34
CA PRO A 70 -25.66 12.30 25.86
C PRO A 70 -24.68 11.88 26.97
N LEU A 71 -23.41 12.21 26.80
CA LEU A 71 -22.31 11.65 27.60
C LEU A 71 -22.53 11.84 29.10
N GLU A 72 -22.96 13.04 29.51
CA GLU A 72 -23.25 13.43 30.90
C GLU A 72 -24.34 12.60 31.60
N LYS A 73 -25.14 11.86 30.83
CA LYS A 73 -26.22 10.98 31.33
C LYS A 73 -25.81 9.52 31.43
N THR A 74 -24.54 9.19 31.17
CA THR A 74 -24.05 7.80 31.11
C THR A 74 -23.23 7.43 32.34
N TYR A 75 -23.23 6.15 32.72
CA TYR A 75 -22.27 5.64 33.72
C TYR A 75 -20.82 5.78 33.24
N CYS A 76 -20.60 5.62 31.93
CA CYS A 76 -19.30 5.75 31.29
C CYS A 76 -18.61 7.08 31.66
N LYS A 77 -19.33 8.20 31.58
CA LYS A 77 -18.80 9.51 31.96
C LYS A 77 -18.51 9.61 33.46
N ARG A 78 -19.43 9.12 34.31
CA ARG A 78 -19.25 9.14 35.77
C ARG A 78 -18.05 8.30 36.22
N ILE A 79 -17.78 7.18 35.55
CA ILE A 79 -16.59 6.36 35.81
C ILE A 79 -15.32 7.09 35.38
N VAL A 80 -15.34 7.75 34.21
CA VAL A 80 -14.19 8.52 33.71
C VAL A 80 -13.87 9.72 34.60
N ASP A 81 -14.89 10.33 35.23
CA ASP A 81 -14.74 11.46 36.15
C ASP A 81 -14.44 11.03 37.60
N ASP A 82 -14.24 9.74 37.87
CA ASP A 82 -14.10 9.16 39.21
C ASP A 82 -15.29 9.48 40.16
N GLU A 83 -16.48 9.72 39.60
CA GLU A 83 -17.73 9.96 40.33
C GLU A 83 -18.54 8.68 40.57
N LEU A 84 -18.16 7.57 39.91
CA LEU A 84 -18.75 6.25 40.06
C LEU A 84 -17.67 5.17 40.05
N ASP A 85 -17.78 4.20 40.96
CA ASP A 85 -16.86 3.05 41.03
C ASP A 85 -16.94 2.20 39.75
N ASN A 86 -15.82 1.55 39.40
CA ASN A 86 -15.75 0.68 38.21
C ASN A 86 -16.60 -0.61 38.34
N ILE A 87 -17.03 -0.97 39.56
CA ILE A 87 -17.91 -2.12 39.83
C ILE A 87 -19.15 -1.61 40.57
N ILE A 88 -20.33 -1.91 40.05
CA ILE A 88 -21.61 -1.70 40.73
C ILE A 88 -22.33 -3.05 40.81
N ASN A 89 -22.33 -3.68 41.99
CA ASN A 89 -22.97 -4.96 42.22
C ASN A 89 -24.52 -4.87 42.19
N ASP A 90 -25.08 -3.77 42.70
CA ASP A 90 -26.51 -3.50 42.69
C ASP A 90 -26.76 -2.00 42.46
N THR A 91 -27.34 -1.67 41.29
CA THR A 91 -27.62 -0.29 40.89
C THR A 91 -28.72 0.38 41.72
N GLN A 92 -29.61 -0.37 42.36
CA GLN A 92 -30.72 0.17 43.16
C GLN A 92 -30.25 0.61 44.55
N ILE A 93 -29.18 -0.02 45.05
CA ILE A 93 -28.57 0.32 46.34
C ILE A 93 -27.58 1.50 46.19
N ASN A 94 -26.87 1.59 45.06
CA ASN A 94 -25.90 2.66 44.85
C ASN A 94 -26.59 4.03 44.68
N PRO A 95 -26.17 5.07 45.45
CA PRO A 95 -26.88 6.34 45.56
C PRO A 95 -26.86 7.18 44.27
N VAL A 96 -25.89 6.96 43.40
CA VAL A 96 -25.75 7.65 42.11
C VAL A 96 -26.61 6.94 41.07
N THR A 97 -26.36 5.64 40.87
CA THR A 97 -26.98 4.83 39.80
C THR A 97 -28.49 4.74 39.92
N ARG A 98 -29.05 4.61 41.14
CA ARG A 98 -30.50 4.51 41.34
C ARG A 98 -31.31 5.72 40.84
N ASN A 99 -30.65 6.86 40.65
CA ASN A 99 -31.27 8.12 40.24
C ASN A 99 -30.98 8.47 38.77
N MET A 100 -30.23 7.64 38.05
CA MET A 100 -29.88 7.89 36.65
C MET A 100 -30.90 7.27 35.70
N SER A 101 -31.35 8.02 34.70
CA SER A 101 -32.34 7.53 33.74
C SER A 101 -31.85 6.35 32.88
N VAL A 102 -30.54 6.20 32.73
CA VAL A 102 -29.94 5.09 31.97
C VAL A 102 -30.15 3.74 32.66
N THR A 103 -30.27 3.73 34.00
CA THR A 103 -30.51 2.55 34.82
C THR A 103 -31.84 1.89 34.45
N ASP A 104 -32.91 2.68 34.42
CA ASP A 104 -34.24 2.19 34.06
C ASP A 104 -34.34 1.91 32.56
N LYS A 105 -33.76 2.79 31.71
CA LYS A 105 -33.79 2.65 30.25
C LYS A 105 -33.17 1.34 29.77
N LEU A 106 -32.04 0.94 30.37
CA LEU A 106 -31.30 -0.26 29.99
C LEU A 106 -31.55 -1.43 30.95
N SER A 107 -32.42 -1.26 31.95
CA SER A 107 -32.70 -2.25 33.00
C SER A 107 -31.45 -2.80 33.67
N ILE A 108 -30.51 -1.93 34.05
CA ILE A 108 -29.19 -2.35 34.57
C ILE A 108 -29.33 -2.76 36.04
N GLY A 109 -29.09 -4.02 36.36
CA GLY A 109 -29.01 -4.56 37.72
C GLY A 109 -27.59 -4.52 38.31
N ALA A 110 -26.60 -4.95 37.53
CA ALA A 110 -25.17 -4.82 37.87
C ALA A 110 -24.38 -4.29 36.68
N TYR A 111 -23.25 -3.63 36.96
CA TYR A 111 -22.45 -2.94 35.96
C TYR A 111 -20.96 -3.02 36.26
N MET A 112 -20.14 -3.14 35.22
CA MET A 112 -18.71 -2.96 35.30
C MET A 112 -18.22 -2.13 34.12
N GLY A 113 -17.29 -1.22 34.36
CA GLY A 113 -16.74 -0.39 33.29
C GLY A 113 -15.38 0.19 33.64
N VAL A 114 -14.54 0.31 32.62
CA VAL A 114 -13.23 0.95 32.72
C VAL A 114 -13.04 1.93 31.56
N PRO A 115 -12.31 3.04 31.77
CA PRO A 115 -11.91 3.91 30.68
C PRO A 115 -10.97 3.19 29.71
N ILE A 116 -11.09 3.53 28.42
CA ILE A 116 -10.10 3.16 27.40
C ILE A 116 -9.19 4.38 27.23
N MET A 117 -8.00 4.29 27.82
CA MET A 117 -6.99 5.36 27.80
C MET A 117 -6.01 5.11 26.66
N LEU A 118 -5.90 6.07 25.74
CA LEU A 118 -4.87 6.05 24.70
C LEU A 118 -3.50 6.35 25.32
N SER A 119 -2.41 5.98 24.63
CA SER A 119 -1.04 6.24 25.12
C SER A 119 -0.73 7.74 25.31
N SER A 120 -1.51 8.62 24.68
CA SER A 120 -1.45 10.08 24.86
C SER A 120 -1.97 10.56 26.22
N GLY A 121 -2.70 9.71 26.96
CA GLY A 121 -3.45 10.08 28.16
C GLY A 121 -4.88 10.57 27.87
N GLU A 122 -5.29 10.61 26.60
CA GLU A 122 -6.66 10.94 26.20
C GLU A 122 -7.61 9.76 26.42
N VAL A 123 -8.85 10.05 26.84
CA VAL A 123 -9.92 9.07 26.98
C VAL A 123 -10.59 8.89 25.62
N TYR A 124 -10.42 7.71 25.01
CA TYR A 124 -11.16 7.35 23.78
C TYR A 124 -12.64 7.10 24.08
N GLY A 125 -12.91 6.46 25.22
CA GLY A 125 -14.24 6.10 25.68
C GLY A 125 -14.16 5.05 26.77
N THR A 126 -15.02 4.02 26.74
CA THR A 126 -15.08 3.02 27.82
C THR A 126 -15.31 1.61 27.30
N PHE A 127 -14.74 0.64 28.02
CA PHE A 127 -15.04 -0.79 27.88
C PHE A 127 -15.93 -1.17 29.06
N CYS A 128 -17.15 -1.64 28.78
CA CYS A 128 -18.14 -1.88 29.81
C CYS A 128 -18.94 -3.15 29.57
N CYS A 129 -19.51 -3.68 30.64
CA CYS A 129 -20.51 -4.73 30.59
C CYS A 129 -21.56 -4.51 31.68
N TYR A 130 -22.75 -5.05 31.45
CA TYR A 130 -23.82 -5.01 32.43
C TYR A 130 -24.71 -6.25 32.34
N LYS A 131 -25.47 -6.47 33.40
CA LYS A 131 -26.54 -7.48 33.44
C LYS A 131 -27.79 -6.90 34.08
N ASP A 132 -28.94 -7.53 33.85
CA ASP A 132 -30.25 -7.02 34.20
C ASP A 132 -30.63 -7.20 35.68
N VAL A 133 -29.99 -8.16 36.35
CA VAL A 133 -30.13 -8.42 37.79
C VAL A 133 -28.87 -8.03 38.59
N PRO A 134 -28.97 -7.79 39.90
CA PRO A 134 -27.79 -7.58 40.74
C PRO A 134 -26.81 -8.77 40.73
N ASP A 135 -25.53 -8.49 40.96
CA ASP A 135 -24.45 -9.48 41.04
C ASP A 135 -23.46 -9.17 42.16
N GLU A 136 -23.65 -9.82 43.30
CA GLU A 136 -22.73 -9.72 44.46
C GLU A 136 -21.43 -10.49 44.28
N THR A 137 -21.26 -11.25 43.18
CA THR A 137 -20.04 -12.03 42.92
C THR A 137 -18.95 -11.23 42.22
N LEU A 138 -19.32 -10.14 41.52
CA LEU A 138 -18.37 -9.24 40.86
C LEU A 138 -17.40 -8.63 41.88
N ASN A 139 -16.11 -8.80 41.61
CA ASN A 139 -15.04 -8.43 42.54
C ASN A 139 -13.81 -7.88 41.80
N SER A 140 -12.75 -7.58 42.56
CA SER A 140 -11.53 -6.98 42.03
C SER A 140 -10.76 -7.85 41.01
N ARG A 141 -10.94 -9.18 41.02
CA ARG A 141 -10.34 -10.06 39.99
C ARG A 141 -11.03 -9.88 38.65
N ASP A 142 -12.34 -9.74 38.65
CA ASP A 142 -13.14 -9.48 37.45
C ASP A 142 -12.79 -8.12 36.86
N LEU A 143 -12.65 -7.11 37.71
CA LEU A 143 -12.15 -5.80 37.30
C LEU A 143 -10.71 -5.87 36.78
N SER A 144 -9.83 -6.68 37.38
CA SER A 144 -8.47 -6.87 36.87
C SER A 144 -8.47 -7.51 35.47
N PHE A 145 -9.38 -8.45 35.22
CA PHE A 145 -9.57 -9.07 33.91
C PHE A 145 -10.11 -8.08 32.88
N LEU A 146 -11.12 -7.28 33.24
CA LEU A 146 -11.64 -6.21 32.39
C LEU A 146 -10.56 -5.18 32.05
N ASN A 147 -9.73 -4.77 33.03
CA ASN A 147 -8.61 -3.86 32.77
C ASN A 147 -7.60 -4.46 31.78
N ALA A 148 -7.19 -5.72 31.96
CA ALA A 148 -6.25 -6.38 31.04
C ALA A 148 -6.80 -6.47 29.60
N ILE A 149 -8.11 -6.75 29.44
CA ILE A 149 -8.76 -6.74 28.13
C ILE A 149 -8.87 -5.32 27.57
N SER A 150 -9.17 -4.33 28.41
CA SER A 150 -9.24 -2.92 28.00
C SER A 150 -7.89 -2.38 27.52
N GLU A 151 -6.79 -2.76 28.17
CA GLU A 151 -5.43 -2.39 27.74
C GLU A 151 -5.13 -2.90 26.32
N ILE A 152 -5.43 -4.17 26.04
CA ILE A 152 -5.26 -4.74 24.69
C ILE A 152 -6.19 -4.04 23.68
N ALA A 153 -7.42 -3.72 24.08
CA ALA A 153 -8.37 -3.02 23.22
C ALA A 153 -7.87 -1.62 22.89
N SER A 154 -7.28 -0.92 23.87
CA SER A 154 -6.69 0.40 23.68
C SER A 154 -5.56 0.36 22.65
N GLU A 155 -4.62 -0.60 22.75
CA GLU A 155 -3.54 -0.73 21.78
C GLU A 155 -4.05 -0.97 20.34
N LEU A 156 -5.08 -1.79 20.19
CA LEU A 156 -5.70 -2.06 18.89
C LEU A 156 -6.41 -0.83 18.31
N ILE A 157 -7.20 -0.13 19.13
CA ILE A 157 -7.92 1.10 18.74
C ILE A 157 -6.91 2.18 18.35
N GLU A 158 -5.86 2.38 19.15
CA GLU A 158 -4.85 3.39 18.87
C GLU A 158 -4.07 3.08 17.58
N GLY A 159 -3.77 1.80 17.33
CA GLY A 159 -3.17 1.35 16.07
C GLY A 159 -4.05 1.66 14.85
N ASP A 160 -5.36 1.45 14.98
CA ASP A 160 -6.34 1.71 13.92
C ASP A 160 -6.49 3.21 13.63
N ILE A 161 -6.59 4.05 14.67
CA ILE A 161 -6.63 5.51 14.55
C ILE A 161 -5.36 6.04 13.85
N LYS A 162 -4.19 5.52 14.21
CA LYS A 162 -2.91 5.90 13.58
C LYS A 162 -2.88 5.49 12.11
N ALA A 163 -3.33 4.27 11.79
CA ALA A 163 -3.39 3.79 10.42
C ALA A 163 -4.35 4.63 9.57
N GLU A 164 -5.54 4.96 10.09
CA GLU A 164 -6.51 5.80 9.40
C GLU A 164 -5.98 7.23 9.19
N THR A 165 -5.34 7.81 10.21
CA THR A 165 -4.72 9.14 10.10
C THR A 165 -3.63 9.16 9.05
N LEU A 166 -2.77 8.13 9.03
CA LEU A 166 -1.73 7.97 8.01
C LEU A 166 -2.35 7.83 6.61
N TYR A 167 -3.36 6.97 6.46
CA TYR A 167 -4.08 6.77 5.20
C TYR A 167 -4.67 8.08 4.67
N ARG A 168 -5.40 8.83 5.51
CA ARG A 168 -5.98 10.13 5.15
C ARG A 168 -4.90 11.15 4.77
N GLY A 169 -3.80 11.20 5.52
CA GLY A 169 -2.68 12.09 5.23
C GLY A 169 -1.97 11.75 3.92
N VAL A 170 -1.80 10.47 3.60
CA VAL A 170 -1.26 10.00 2.32
C VAL A 170 -2.22 10.31 1.18
N SER A 171 -3.49 9.95 1.32
CA SER A 171 -4.55 10.17 0.34
C SER A 171 -4.67 11.65 -0.03
N SER A 172 -4.75 12.54 0.97
CA SER A 172 -4.83 13.99 0.73
C SER A 172 -3.61 14.53 -0.01
N ARG A 173 -2.40 14.06 0.32
CA ARG A 173 -1.17 14.52 -0.33
C ARG A 173 -1.05 14.04 -1.77
N VAL A 174 -1.38 12.77 -2.05
CA VAL A 174 -1.39 12.23 -3.41
C VAL A 174 -2.47 12.93 -4.24
N GLN A 175 -3.65 13.15 -3.67
CA GLN A 175 -4.73 13.89 -4.34
C GLN A 175 -4.31 15.31 -4.71
N SER A 176 -3.58 16.02 -3.85
CA SER A 176 -3.03 17.35 -4.16
C SER A 176 -2.14 17.34 -5.39
N VAL A 177 -1.29 16.31 -5.55
CA VAL A 177 -0.43 16.16 -6.75
C VAL A 177 -1.27 15.88 -7.99
N LEU A 178 -2.34 15.09 -7.87
CA LEU A 178 -3.26 14.83 -8.98
C LEU A 178 -4.04 16.09 -9.38
N ASP A 179 -4.50 16.88 -8.42
CA ASP A 179 -5.31 18.08 -8.68
C ASP A 179 -4.47 19.21 -9.29
N GLU A 180 -3.21 19.35 -8.85
CA GLU A 180 -2.27 20.37 -9.33
C GLU A 180 -1.44 19.90 -10.54
N GLU A 181 -1.63 18.65 -10.97
CA GLU A 181 -0.77 17.97 -11.93
C GLU A 181 0.74 18.08 -11.60
N GLY A 182 1.09 17.94 -10.33
CA GLY A 182 2.40 18.20 -9.73
C GLY A 182 3.50 17.19 -10.06
N ILE A 183 3.52 16.65 -11.27
CA ILE A 183 4.52 15.70 -11.78
C ILE A 183 5.26 16.36 -12.94
N ALA A 184 6.59 16.39 -12.87
CA ALA A 184 7.44 16.68 -14.02
C ALA A 184 8.00 15.38 -14.62
N ILE A 185 8.25 15.36 -15.92
CA ILE A 185 8.90 14.23 -16.59
C ILE A 185 10.29 14.65 -17.04
N HIS A 186 11.29 13.89 -16.61
CA HIS A 186 12.64 13.94 -17.16
C HIS A 186 12.81 12.81 -18.17
N TYR A 187 13.59 13.06 -19.21
CA TYR A 187 13.86 12.11 -20.27
C TYR A 187 15.33 11.71 -20.23
N GLN A 188 15.62 10.42 -20.15
CA GLN A 188 16.98 9.89 -20.20
C GLN A 188 17.26 9.28 -21.58
N PRO A 189 18.34 9.68 -22.28
CA PRO A 189 18.61 9.19 -23.62
C PRO A 189 19.08 7.73 -23.63
N ILE A 190 18.51 6.93 -24.53
CA ILE A 190 18.90 5.55 -24.81
C ILE A 190 19.67 5.52 -26.14
N TYR A 191 20.94 5.11 -26.10
CA TYR A 191 21.80 5.06 -27.27
C TYR A 191 21.86 3.66 -27.86
N SER A 192 21.80 3.56 -29.18
CA SER A 192 22.18 2.36 -29.91
C SER A 192 23.69 2.18 -29.90
N LEU A 193 24.17 1.04 -29.40
CA LEU A 193 25.61 0.75 -29.38
C LEU A 193 26.18 0.46 -30.77
N LYS A 194 25.33 0.06 -31.72
CA LYS A 194 25.72 -0.17 -33.12
C LYS A 194 25.95 1.13 -33.90
N SER A 195 25.04 2.10 -33.75
CA SER A 195 25.09 3.35 -34.53
C SER A 195 25.71 4.52 -33.77
N GLY A 196 25.83 4.40 -32.44
CA GLY A 196 26.25 5.48 -31.56
C GLY A 196 25.20 6.59 -31.39
N ARG A 197 24.01 6.46 -31.96
CA ARG A 197 22.96 7.50 -31.93
C ARG A 197 21.89 7.20 -30.89
N VAL A 198 21.24 8.24 -30.40
CA VAL A 198 20.01 8.13 -29.60
C VAL A 198 18.92 7.48 -30.45
N VAL A 199 18.23 6.50 -29.88
CA VAL A 199 17.10 5.80 -30.52
C VAL A 199 15.81 5.92 -29.74
N GLY A 200 15.87 6.40 -28.50
CA GLY A 200 14.69 6.65 -27.69
C GLY A 200 15.06 7.28 -26.35
N PHE A 201 14.05 7.52 -25.53
CA PHE A 201 14.20 8.08 -24.21
C PHE A 201 13.33 7.34 -23.20
N GLU A 202 13.86 7.11 -22.01
CA GLU A 202 13.07 6.68 -20.86
C GLU A 202 12.47 7.90 -20.16
N SER A 203 11.17 7.84 -19.88
CA SER A 203 10.44 8.89 -19.17
C SER A 203 10.40 8.60 -17.68
N LEU A 204 10.99 9.49 -16.89
CA LEU A 204 11.18 9.33 -15.47
C LEU A 204 10.50 10.47 -14.70
N SER A 205 9.53 10.11 -13.87
CA SER A 205 8.79 11.05 -13.03
C SER A 205 9.69 11.79 -12.04
N ARG A 206 9.39 13.06 -11.80
CA ARG A 206 10.06 13.92 -10.82
C ARG A 206 8.99 14.69 -10.05
N PHE A 207 9.05 14.57 -8.72
CA PHE A 207 8.20 15.29 -7.80
C PHE A 207 9.04 16.37 -7.11
N ILE A 208 8.64 17.63 -7.25
CA ILE A 208 9.36 18.76 -6.66
C ILE A 208 8.71 19.06 -5.30
N THR A 209 9.22 18.42 -4.25
CA THR A 209 8.74 18.61 -2.88
C THR A 209 9.86 18.95 -1.92
N GLU A 210 9.53 19.62 -0.82
CA GLU A 210 10.45 19.90 0.29
C GLU A 210 9.88 19.28 1.59
N PRO A 211 10.55 18.30 2.22
CA PRO A 211 11.77 17.64 1.76
C PRO A 211 11.56 16.81 0.47
N TYR A 212 12.64 16.58 -0.26
CA TYR A 212 12.62 15.76 -1.48
C TYR A 212 12.13 14.34 -1.16
N ARG A 213 11.21 13.84 -1.99
CA ARG A 213 10.71 12.47 -1.96
C ARG A 213 10.96 11.80 -3.30
N ALA A 214 11.54 10.62 -3.27
CA ALA A 214 11.81 9.85 -4.48
C ALA A 214 10.50 9.38 -5.16
N PRO A 215 10.47 9.24 -6.49
CA PRO A 215 9.26 8.82 -7.21
C PRO A 215 8.65 7.49 -6.75
N ASN A 216 9.47 6.49 -6.42
CA ASN A 216 8.98 5.20 -5.94
C ASN A 216 8.11 5.34 -4.69
N ILE A 217 8.50 6.23 -3.76
CA ILE A 217 7.71 6.51 -2.54
C ILE A 217 6.33 7.07 -2.90
N TRP A 218 6.24 7.93 -3.91
CA TRP A 218 4.97 8.50 -4.36
C TRP A 218 4.04 7.45 -4.97
N PHE A 219 4.58 6.57 -5.82
CA PHE A 219 3.78 5.51 -6.44
C PHE A 219 3.35 4.46 -5.41
N ASP A 220 4.22 4.08 -4.47
CA ASP A 220 3.90 3.16 -3.36
C ASP A 220 2.80 3.76 -2.45
N GLU A 221 2.94 5.03 -2.09
CA GLU A 221 1.94 5.76 -1.29
C GLU A 221 0.60 5.84 -2.04
N ALA A 222 0.62 6.20 -3.32
CA ALA A 222 -0.59 6.27 -4.14
C ALA A 222 -1.28 4.90 -4.24
N ALA A 223 -0.53 3.82 -4.44
CA ALA A 223 -1.07 2.46 -4.45
C ALA A 223 -1.73 2.11 -3.10
N SER A 224 -1.09 2.47 -1.97
CA SER A 224 -1.62 2.19 -0.63
C SER A 224 -2.96 2.87 -0.31
N VAL A 225 -3.32 3.91 -1.07
CA VAL A 225 -4.57 4.68 -0.92
C VAL A 225 -5.48 4.60 -2.14
N ASN A 226 -5.27 3.60 -3.01
CA ASN A 226 -6.06 3.36 -4.23
C ASN A 226 -6.04 4.51 -5.25
N LEU A 227 -4.97 5.32 -5.26
CA LEU A 227 -4.72 6.40 -6.22
C LEU A 227 -3.56 6.10 -7.18
N GLY A 228 -2.98 4.89 -7.10
CA GLY A 228 -1.82 4.47 -7.90
C GLY A 228 -2.05 4.58 -9.41
N GLU A 229 -3.14 4.00 -9.91
CA GLU A 229 -3.49 4.04 -11.34
C GLU A 229 -3.67 5.48 -11.86
N ALA A 230 -4.35 6.34 -11.08
CA ALA A 230 -4.56 7.73 -11.46
C ALA A 230 -3.22 8.49 -11.61
N LEU A 231 -2.29 8.25 -10.68
CA LEU A 231 -0.96 8.85 -10.70
C LEU A 231 -0.12 8.33 -11.88
N GLU A 232 -0.19 7.03 -12.15
CA GLU A 232 0.49 6.38 -13.27
C GLU A 232 -0.01 6.90 -14.63
N VAL A 233 -1.34 6.99 -14.81
CA VAL A 233 -1.95 7.55 -16.03
C VAL A 233 -1.55 9.01 -16.23
N MET A 234 -1.50 9.82 -15.17
CA MET A 234 -0.99 11.19 -15.25
C MET A 234 0.47 11.23 -15.72
N ALA A 235 1.33 10.38 -15.16
CA ALA A 235 2.74 10.32 -15.55
C ALA A 235 2.91 9.89 -17.02
N ILE A 236 2.16 8.88 -17.47
CA ILE A 236 2.11 8.43 -18.86
C ILE A 236 1.62 9.57 -19.77
N GLY A 237 0.56 10.28 -19.39
CA GLY A 237 0.03 11.42 -20.13
C GLY A 237 1.08 12.51 -20.35
N LYS A 238 1.77 12.94 -19.28
CA LYS A 238 2.83 13.95 -19.36
C LYS A 238 4.05 13.49 -20.16
N ALA A 239 4.38 12.19 -20.12
CA ALA A 239 5.45 11.61 -20.92
C ALA A 239 5.12 11.66 -22.42
N ILE A 240 3.87 11.38 -22.78
CA ILE A 240 3.37 11.45 -24.16
C ILE A 240 3.35 12.89 -24.68
N GLU A 241 2.96 13.85 -23.83
CA GLU A 241 2.98 15.27 -24.21
C GLU A 241 4.37 15.72 -24.67
N GLY A 242 5.43 15.30 -23.97
CA GLY A 242 6.81 15.59 -24.37
C GLY A 242 7.30 14.79 -25.58
N MET A 243 6.72 13.63 -25.87
CA MET A 243 7.09 12.80 -27.03
C MET A 243 7.10 13.57 -28.36
N HIS A 244 6.20 14.55 -28.50
CA HIS A 244 6.03 15.33 -29.73
C HIS A 244 7.22 16.26 -30.04
N ALA A 245 8.08 16.57 -29.06
CA ALA A 245 9.26 17.40 -29.29
C ALA A 245 10.42 16.60 -29.92
N PHE A 246 10.46 15.28 -29.70
CA PHE A 246 11.52 14.40 -30.19
C PHE A 246 11.28 13.96 -31.63
N SER A 247 12.36 13.57 -32.32
CA SER A 247 12.30 13.00 -33.67
C SER A 247 11.30 11.86 -33.78
N ALA A 248 10.61 11.76 -34.91
CA ALA A 248 9.64 10.68 -35.19
C ALA A 248 10.28 9.28 -35.14
N ASP A 249 11.60 9.18 -35.34
CA ASP A 249 12.36 7.93 -35.25
C ASP A 249 12.69 7.52 -33.79
N SER A 250 12.55 8.45 -32.84
CA SER A 250 12.81 8.21 -31.42
C SER A 250 11.56 7.64 -30.74
N TYR A 251 11.73 6.58 -29.97
CA TYR A 251 10.65 6.04 -29.12
C TYR A 251 10.71 6.61 -27.69
N ILE A 252 9.59 6.52 -26.98
CA ILE A 252 9.47 6.85 -25.57
C ILE A 252 9.14 5.59 -24.79
N ALA A 253 9.97 5.31 -23.79
CA ALA A 253 9.70 4.30 -22.77
C ALA A 253 8.94 4.93 -21.60
N VAL A 254 7.88 4.25 -21.16
CA VAL A 254 7.09 4.63 -19.98
C VAL A 254 6.89 3.41 -19.10
N ASN A 255 7.00 3.62 -17.79
CA ASN A 255 6.71 2.61 -16.79
C ASN A 255 5.21 2.34 -16.73
N ALA A 256 4.83 1.06 -16.69
CA ALA A 256 3.44 0.64 -16.55
C ALA A 256 3.30 -0.55 -15.60
N SER A 257 2.41 -0.46 -14.62
CA SER A 257 2.10 -1.58 -13.72
C SER A 257 1.16 -2.59 -14.40
N PRO A 258 1.22 -3.88 -14.02
CA PRO A 258 0.24 -4.86 -14.49
C PRO A 258 -1.20 -4.46 -14.22
N ASP A 259 -1.49 -3.83 -13.07
CA ASP A 259 -2.83 -3.42 -12.68
C ASP A 259 -3.40 -2.35 -13.63
N SER A 260 -2.61 -1.31 -13.95
CA SER A 260 -3.01 -0.26 -14.90
C SER A 260 -3.16 -0.76 -16.34
N ILE A 261 -2.45 -1.84 -16.70
CA ILE A 261 -2.64 -2.53 -17.98
C ILE A 261 -3.95 -3.32 -17.96
N LEU A 262 -4.20 -4.09 -16.89
CA LEU A 262 -5.38 -4.95 -16.73
C LEU A 262 -6.69 -4.16 -16.69
N SER A 263 -6.69 -2.99 -16.06
CA SER A 263 -7.85 -2.09 -16.01
C SER A 263 -8.17 -1.44 -17.37
N GLY A 264 -7.21 -1.43 -18.30
CA GLY A 264 -7.29 -0.73 -19.57
C GLY A 264 -6.95 0.76 -19.48
N ALA A 265 -6.50 1.25 -18.33
CA ALA A 265 -6.13 2.65 -18.12
C ALA A 265 -4.99 3.08 -19.05
N VAL A 266 -3.95 2.24 -19.19
CA VAL A 266 -2.85 2.47 -20.14
C VAL A 266 -3.35 2.54 -21.59
N HIS A 267 -4.29 1.67 -21.96
CA HIS A 267 -4.91 1.69 -23.30
C HIS A 267 -5.66 3.00 -23.57
N ALA A 268 -6.41 3.49 -22.57
CA ALA A 268 -7.11 4.76 -22.66
C ALA A 268 -6.14 5.94 -22.79
N ALA A 269 -5.08 5.98 -21.96
CA ALA A 269 -4.06 7.03 -21.99
C ALA A 269 -3.35 7.12 -23.35
N LEU A 270 -3.08 5.97 -23.98
CA LEU A 270 -2.39 5.91 -25.27
C LEU A 270 -3.32 6.07 -26.48
N LYS A 271 -4.63 6.28 -26.33
CA LYS A 271 -5.61 6.20 -27.42
C LYS A 271 -5.29 7.09 -28.63
N ASN A 272 -4.82 8.31 -28.39
CA ASN A 272 -4.54 9.31 -29.45
C ASN A 272 -3.05 9.43 -29.79
N THR A 273 -2.25 8.48 -29.34
CA THR A 273 -0.80 8.48 -29.49
C THR A 273 -0.38 7.53 -30.61
N ASP A 274 0.71 7.86 -31.31
CA ASP A 274 1.40 6.89 -32.17
C ASP A 274 2.04 5.80 -31.30
N ALA A 275 1.29 4.73 -31.09
CA ALA A 275 1.66 3.60 -30.25
C ALA A 275 2.92 2.87 -30.73
N SER A 276 3.30 2.98 -32.01
CA SER A 276 4.53 2.36 -32.53
C SER A 276 5.80 2.96 -31.93
N ARG A 277 5.70 4.20 -31.42
CA ARG A 277 6.77 4.93 -30.74
C ARG A 277 6.78 4.69 -29.23
N ILE A 278 5.97 3.79 -28.69
CA ILE A 278 5.86 3.54 -27.25
C ILE A 278 6.48 2.19 -26.88
N VAL A 279 7.29 2.20 -25.84
CA VAL A 279 7.73 1.02 -25.11
C VAL A 279 7.12 1.07 -23.72
N LEU A 280 6.34 0.06 -23.34
CA LEU A 280 5.88 -0.11 -21.97
C LEU A 280 6.90 -0.93 -21.19
N GLU A 281 7.29 -0.44 -20.02
CA GLU A 281 8.23 -1.11 -19.13
C GLU A 281 7.47 -1.70 -17.95
N VAL A 282 7.59 -3.02 -17.78
CA VAL A 282 6.99 -3.76 -16.65
C VAL A 282 8.13 -4.32 -15.82
N THR A 283 8.14 -4.01 -14.52
CA THR A 283 9.22 -4.44 -13.63
C THR A 283 9.18 -5.95 -13.35
N GLU A 284 10.35 -6.58 -13.17
CA GLU A 284 10.43 -8.04 -12.95
C GLU A 284 9.84 -8.51 -11.60
N HIS A 285 9.63 -7.60 -10.64
CA HIS A 285 9.07 -7.93 -9.31
C HIS A 285 7.57 -7.67 -9.20
N SER A 286 6.94 -7.14 -10.25
CA SER A 286 5.50 -6.89 -10.23
C SER A 286 4.72 -8.21 -10.16
N PRO A 287 3.83 -8.40 -9.16
CA PRO A 287 3.08 -9.64 -9.04
C PRO A 287 2.10 -9.77 -10.21
N ILE A 288 2.21 -10.88 -10.95
CA ILE A 288 1.27 -11.21 -12.04
C ILE A 288 0.49 -12.45 -11.62
N TYR A 289 -0.77 -12.25 -11.24
CA TYR A 289 -1.66 -13.35 -10.84
C TYR A 289 -2.08 -14.24 -12.02
N SER A 290 -2.25 -13.66 -13.20
CA SER A 290 -2.63 -14.39 -14.42
C SER A 290 -2.01 -13.78 -15.67
N TYR A 291 -0.99 -14.45 -16.21
CA TYR A 291 -0.37 -14.08 -17.47
C TYR A 291 -1.32 -14.15 -18.66
N ALA A 292 -2.31 -15.06 -18.64
CA ALA A 292 -3.31 -15.16 -19.69
C ALA A 292 -4.14 -13.88 -19.78
N VAL A 293 -4.65 -13.39 -18.64
CA VAL A 293 -5.46 -12.16 -18.59
C VAL A 293 -4.62 -10.94 -18.95
N LEU A 294 -3.37 -10.87 -18.46
CA LEU A 294 -2.49 -9.74 -18.79
C LEU A 294 -2.12 -9.71 -20.29
N ARG A 295 -1.88 -10.87 -20.92
CA ARG A 295 -1.67 -10.94 -22.37
C ARG A 295 -2.90 -10.45 -23.14
N GLU A 296 -4.10 -10.84 -22.73
CA GLU A 296 -5.35 -10.37 -23.34
C GLU A 296 -5.51 -8.85 -23.22
N ALA A 297 -5.15 -8.28 -22.07
CA ALA A 297 -5.16 -6.83 -21.84
C ALA A 297 -4.09 -6.09 -22.66
N LEU A 298 -2.93 -6.69 -22.89
CA LEU A 298 -1.85 -6.14 -23.72
C LEU A 298 -2.16 -6.21 -25.22
N GLU A 299 -2.92 -7.21 -25.69
CA GLU A 299 -3.13 -7.46 -27.11
C GLU A 299 -3.62 -6.25 -27.93
N PRO A 300 -4.60 -5.44 -27.45
CA PRO A 300 -5.01 -4.20 -28.13
C PRO A 300 -3.88 -3.17 -28.28
N LEU A 301 -2.97 -3.10 -27.31
CA LEU A 301 -1.79 -2.21 -27.35
C LEU A 301 -0.75 -2.76 -28.35
N ARG A 302 -0.46 -4.06 -28.28
CA ARG A 302 0.48 -4.75 -29.18
C ARG A 302 0.07 -4.61 -30.64
N LYS A 303 -1.23 -4.78 -30.96
CA LYS A 303 -1.77 -4.58 -32.32
C LYS A 303 -1.57 -3.18 -32.89
N ARG A 304 -1.43 -2.17 -32.02
CA ARG A 304 -1.17 -0.78 -32.41
C ARG A 304 0.34 -0.47 -32.53
N GLY A 305 1.20 -1.43 -32.23
CA GLY A 305 2.66 -1.31 -32.34
C GLY A 305 3.38 -1.04 -31.02
N VAL A 306 2.69 -1.05 -29.88
CA VAL A 306 3.35 -0.90 -28.58
C VAL A 306 4.32 -2.04 -28.35
N ARG A 307 5.55 -1.70 -27.99
CA ARG A 307 6.58 -2.64 -27.57
C ARG A 307 6.59 -2.83 -26.06
N LEU A 308 7.04 -3.98 -25.59
CA LEU A 308 7.12 -4.32 -24.18
C LEU A 308 8.59 -4.56 -23.79
N ALA A 309 9.00 -3.95 -22.69
CA ALA A 309 10.25 -4.20 -22.01
C ALA A 309 9.99 -4.84 -20.64
N ILE A 310 10.85 -5.78 -20.26
CA ILE A 310 10.94 -6.23 -18.86
C ILE A 310 12.08 -5.46 -18.20
N ASP A 311 11.73 -4.71 -17.17
CA ASP A 311 12.66 -3.87 -16.42
C ASP A 311 13.34 -4.62 -15.28
N ASP A 312 14.52 -4.12 -14.88
CA ASP A 312 15.36 -4.64 -13.80
C ASP A 312 15.78 -6.11 -13.94
N ALA A 313 15.92 -6.64 -15.15
CA ALA A 313 16.26 -8.04 -15.35
C ALA A 313 17.67 -8.36 -14.83
N GLY A 314 17.74 -9.38 -13.95
CA GLY A 314 18.99 -9.87 -13.36
C GLY A 314 19.18 -9.52 -11.89
N SER A 315 18.24 -8.77 -11.28
CA SER A 315 18.21 -8.58 -9.83
C SER A 315 17.60 -9.79 -9.07
N GLY A 316 16.84 -10.66 -9.77
CA GLY A 316 16.27 -11.91 -9.25
C GLY A 316 16.02 -13.02 -10.30
N TYR A 317 15.26 -14.06 -9.91
CA TYR A 317 14.94 -15.22 -10.75
C TYR A 317 13.68 -15.06 -11.63
N ALA A 318 12.86 -14.04 -11.39
CA ALA A 318 11.53 -13.88 -12.01
C ALA A 318 11.59 -13.42 -13.48
N SER A 319 12.65 -12.70 -13.89
CA SER A 319 12.78 -12.10 -15.23
C SER A 319 12.53 -13.05 -16.39
N PHE A 320 13.11 -14.26 -16.40
CA PHE A 320 12.95 -15.18 -17.53
C PHE A 320 11.51 -15.60 -17.78
N HIS A 321 10.75 -15.83 -16.71
CA HIS A 321 9.36 -16.23 -16.83
C HIS A 321 8.50 -15.09 -17.37
N HIS A 322 8.68 -13.87 -16.86
CA HIS A 322 8.02 -12.67 -17.38
C HIS A 322 8.32 -12.45 -18.86
N ILE A 323 9.59 -12.56 -19.26
CA ILE A 323 10.01 -12.36 -20.67
C ILE A 323 9.29 -13.33 -21.60
N LEU A 324 9.23 -14.62 -21.25
CA LEU A 324 8.62 -15.66 -22.07
C LEU A 324 7.09 -15.56 -22.10
N GLU A 325 6.45 -15.39 -20.94
CA GLU A 325 4.99 -15.37 -20.83
C GLU A 325 4.37 -14.12 -21.44
N LEU A 326 5.07 -12.99 -21.40
CA LEU A 326 4.58 -11.73 -21.97
C LEU A 326 5.04 -11.48 -23.40
N GLY A 327 5.98 -12.30 -23.92
CA GLY A 327 6.54 -12.13 -25.26
C GLY A 327 7.18 -10.75 -25.41
N ALA A 328 8.06 -10.40 -24.46
CA ALA A 328 8.71 -9.10 -24.41
C ALA A 328 9.61 -8.86 -25.63
N ASP A 329 9.72 -7.61 -26.07
CA ASP A 329 10.62 -7.22 -27.16
C ASP A 329 11.99 -6.78 -26.64
N ILE A 330 12.03 -6.32 -25.39
CA ILE A 330 13.21 -5.71 -24.77
C ILE A 330 13.44 -6.30 -23.38
N ILE A 331 14.70 -6.55 -23.05
CA ILE A 331 15.18 -6.90 -21.72
C ILE A 331 16.11 -5.79 -21.25
N LYS A 332 15.80 -5.16 -20.12
CA LYS A 332 16.64 -4.12 -19.51
C LYS A 332 17.51 -4.77 -18.43
N LEU A 333 18.83 -4.67 -18.56
CA LEU A 333 19.79 -5.18 -17.58
C LEU A 333 19.97 -4.13 -16.48
N ASP A 334 19.59 -4.50 -15.26
CA ASP A 334 19.64 -3.63 -14.08
C ASP A 334 21.06 -3.10 -13.77
N ILE A 335 21.12 -1.94 -13.11
CA ILE A 335 22.36 -1.32 -12.66
C ILE A 335 23.19 -2.23 -11.76
N THR A 336 22.56 -3.08 -10.93
CA THR A 336 23.31 -4.00 -10.07
C THR A 336 24.09 -5.03 -10.87
N LEU A 337 23.67 -5.34 -12.10
CA LEU A 337 24.38 -6.24 -13.02
C LEU A 337 25.42 -5.52 -13.88
N THR A 338 25.15 -4.29 -14.30
CA THR A 338 26.04 -3.53 -15.21
C THR A 338 27.15 -2.78 -14.49
N GLN A 339 26.88 -2.26 -13.28
CA GLN A 339 27.83 -1.49 -12.50
C GLN A 339 29.06 -2.34 -12.16
N ASP A 340 30.24 -1.81 -12.45
CA ASP A 340 31.53 -2.48 -12.26
C ASP A 340 31.66 -3.87 -12.93
N ILE A 341 30.88 -4.15 -13.99
CA ILE A 341 30.90 -5.44 -14.69
C ILE A 341 32.30 -5.83 -15.21
N HIS A 342 33.12 -4.85 -15.57
CA HIS A 342 34.51 -5.02 -16.02
C HIS A 342 35.44 -5.58 -14.93
N CYS A 343 35.08 -5.43 -13.65
CA CYS A 343 35.86 -5.92 -12.51
C CYS A 343 35.28 -7.21 -11.90
N HIS A 344 34.09 -7.65 -12.31
CA HIS A 344 33.35 -8.73 -11.65
C HIS A 344 33.03 -9.87 -12.62
N PRO A 345 33.82 -10.96 -12.62
CA PRO A 345 33.63 -12.09 -13.54
C PRO A 345 32.23 -12.72 -13.47
N GLN A 346 31.61 -12.75 -12.28
CA GLN A 346 30.26 -13.30 -12.11
C GLN A 346 29.20 -12.46 -12.83
N LYS A 347 29.27 -11.12 -12.70
CA LYS A 347 28.38 -10.20 -13.41
C LYS A 347 28.54 -10.34 -14.93
N PHE A 348 29.78 -10.40 -15.40
CA PHE A 348 30.08 -10.63 -16.81
C PHE A 348 29.46 -11.92 -17.35
N LEU A 349 29.63 -13.05 -16.62
CA LEU A 349 29.09 -14.35 -17.03
C LEU A 349 27.56 -14.36 -17.05
N LEU A 350 26.92 -13.74 -16.06
CA LEU A 350 25.46 -13.62 -16.00
C LEU A 350 24.92 -12.75 -17.14
N ALA A 351 25.49 -11.56 -17.36
CA ALA A 351 25.13 -10.68 -18.47
C ALA A 351 25.32 -11.38 -19.83
N LYS A 352 26.42 -12.13 -19.99
CA LYS A 352 26.66 -12.94 -21.19
C LYS A 352 25.58 -13.99 -21.43
N ALA A 353 25.15 -14.69 -20.37
CA ALA A 353 24.08 -15.68 -20.45
C ALA A 353 22.74 -15.02 -20.81
N LEU A 354 22.41 -13.86 -20.21
CA LEU A 354 21.21 -13.09 -20.52
C LEU A 354 21.21 -12.58 -21.96
N CYS A 355 22.33 -12.06 -22.46
CA CYS A 355 22.45 -11.63 -23.86
C CYS A 355 22.28 -12.81 -24.84
N ALA A 356 22.83 -13.97 -24.52
CA ALA A 356 22.66 -15.19 -25.32
C ALA A 356 21.19 -15.66 -25.32
N PHE A 357 20.53 -15.62 -24.17
CA PHE A 357 19.11 -15.93 -24.05
C PHE A 357 18.26 -14.96 -24.86
N ALA A 358 18.45 -13.65 -24.68
CA ALA A 358 17.75 -12.59 -25.41
C ALA A 358 17.82 -12.82 -26.93
N LYS A 359 19.02 -13.10 -27.45
CA LYS A 359 19.22 -13.43 -28.86
C LYS A 359 18.46 -14.69 -29.30
N ALA A 360 18.38 -15.71 -28.46
CA ALA A 360 17.67 -16.96 -28.77
C ALA A 360 16.15 -16.78 -28.82
N VAL A 361 15.60 -15.88 -28.00
CA VAL A 361 14.15 -15.58 -27.98
C VAL A 361 13.76 -14.41 -28.87
N GLY A 362 14.74 -13.70 -29.46
CA GLY A 362 14.51 -12.58 -30.37
C GLY A 362 14.27 -11.23 -29.68
N CYS A 363 14.67 -11.08 -28.42
CA CYS A 363 14.59 -9.82 -27.68
C CYS A 363 15.84 -8.96 -27.91
N ASN A 364 15.65 -7.65 -27.87
CA ASN A 364 16.73 -6.68 -27.74
C ASN A 364 17.17 -6.52 -26.28
N VAL A 365 18.44 -6.17 -26.06
CA VAL A 365 18.98 -5.88 -24.72
C VAL A 365 19.32 -4.41 -24.57
N ILE A 366 18.85 -3.79 -23.49
CA ILE A 366 19.26 -2.46 -23.03
C ILE A 366 20.06 -2.65 -21.75
N ALA A 367 21.27 -2.08 -21.66
CA ALA A 367 22.02 -2.05 -20.41
C ALA A 367 21.84 -0.71 -19.71
N GLU A 368 21.50 -0.74 -18.42
CA GLU A 368 21.20 0.46 -17.64
C GLU A 368 22.32 0.85 -16.70
N GLY A 369 22.25 2.07 -16.16
CA GLY A 369 23.16 2.50 -15.10
C GLY A 369 24.63 2.61 -15.50
N ILE A 370 24.93 2.87 -16.78
CA ILE A 370 26.31 3.00 -17.25
C ILE A 370 26.93 4.31 -16.73
N GLU A 371 27.99 4.19 -15.93
CA GLU A 371 28.69 5.33 -15.33
C GLU A 371 30.13 5.46 -15.83
N LYS A 372 30.70 4.39 -16.40
CA LYS A 372 32.10 4.33 -16.84
C LYS A 372 32.24 3.81 -18.27
N ILE A 373 33.31 4.24 -18.96
CA ILE A 373 33.61 3.78 -20.33
C ILE A 373 33.98 2.29 -20.35
N GLU A 374 34.61 1.79 -19.29
CA GLU A 374 35.00 0.39 -19.14
C GLU A 374 33.78 -0.53 -19.09
N GLU A 375 32.70 -0.11 -18.42
CA GLU A 375 31.41 -0.84 -18.38
C GLU A 375 30.80 -0.89 -19.78
N LEU A 376 30.75 0.26 -20.47
CA LEU A 376 30.22 0.36 -21.83
C LEU A 376 30.97 -0.55 -22.81
N ASN A 377 32.30 -0.60 -22.72
CA ASN A 377 33.13 -1.43 -23.59
C ASN A 377 32.86 -2.92 -23.39
N VAL A 378 32.75 -3.38 -22.15
CA VAL A 378 32.37 -4.76 -21.84
C VAL A 378 30.99 -5.11 -22.40
N LEU A 379 30.02 -4.21 -22.27
CA LEU A 379 28.66 -4.45 -22.77
C LEU A 379 28.61 -4.48 -24.31
N ARG A 380 29.43 -3.68 -24.99
CA ARG A 380 29.64 -3.78 -26.45
C ARG A 380 30.21 -5.14 -26.85
N GLU A 381 31.21 -5.63 -26.12
CA GLU A 381 31.80 -6.96 -26.36
C GLU A 381 30.78 -8.10 -26.17
N LEU A 382 29.87 -7.95 -25.21
CA LEU A 382 28.78 -8.90 -24.97
C LEU A 382 27.67 -8.84 -26.02
N GLY A 383 27.70 -7.85 -26.93
CA GLY A 383 26.72 -7.69 -27.99
C GLY A 383 25.40 -7.07 -27.54
N VAL A 384 25.43 -6.26 -26.47
CA VAL A 384 24.26 -5.47 -26.04
C VAL A 384 23.85 -4.50 -27.15
N ASP A 385 22.55 -4.33 -27.38
CA ASP A 385 22.04 -3.52 -28.49
C ASP A 385 22.04 -2.02 -28.19
N LYS A 386 21.64 -1.67 -26.96
CA LYS A 386 21.44 -0.29 -26.52
C LYS A 386 21.93 -0.08 -25.09
N ALA A 387 22.23 1.14 -24.71
CA ALA A 387 22.61 1.47 -23.34
C ALA A 387 22.08 2.83 -22.90
N GLN A 388 21.86 2.95 -21.59
CA GLN A 388 21.54 4.20 -20.91
C GLN A 388 22.29 4.30 -19.58
N GLY A 389 22.60 5.52 -19.16
CA GLY A 389 23.37 5.76 -17.94
C GLY A 389 23.98 7.15 -17.89
N TYR A 390 24.44 7.56 -16.71
CA TYR A 390 24.96 8.93 -16.51
C TYR A 390 26.20 9.25 -17.33
N PHE A 391 26.98 8.24 -17.74
CA PHE A 391 28.07 8.41 -18.69
C PHE A 391 27.59 8.87 -20.09
N LEU A 392 26.38 8.44 -20.49
CA LEU A 392 25.80 8.68 -21.81
C LEU A 392 24.86 9.90 -21.83
N GLY A 393 24.14 10.11 -20.73
CA GLY A 393 23.22 11.22 -20.52
C GLY A 393 22.41 11.02 -19.24
N ARG A 394 22.28 12.09 -18.45
CA ARG A 394 21.46 12.09 -17.23
C ARG A 394 19.98 12.33 -17.59
N PRO A 395 19.04 11.83 -16.77
CA PRO A 395 17.64 12.24 -16.87
C PRO A 395 17.51 13.76 -16.74
N ALA A 396 16.97 14.42 -17.76
CA ALA A 396 16.87 15.87 -17.79
C ALA A 396 15.50 16.35 -18.31
N PRO A 397 15.09 17.59 -18.03
CA PRO A 397 13.90 18.18 -18.66
C PRO A 397 13.99 18.12 -20.19
N ILE A 398 12.85 18.20 -20.85
CA ILE A 398 12.74 18.05 -22.32
C ILE A 398 13.72 18.94 -23.11
N SER A 399 13.91 20.19 -22.70
CA SER A 399 14.82 21.14 -23.36
C SER A 399 16.26 20.64 -23.43
N ASP A 400 16.69 19.96 -22.37
CA ASP A 400 18.05 19.47 -22.22
C ASP A 400 18.19 18.08 -22.86
N ALA A 401 17.15 17.25 -22.77
CA ALA A 401 17.11 15.95 -23.41
C ALA A 401 17.25 16.05 -24.94
N LEU A 402 16.65 17.08 -25.57
CA LEU A 402 16.77 17.35 -27.00
C LEU A 402 18.21 17.59 -27.46
N PHE A 403 19.11 18.01 -26.56
CA PHE A 403 20.52 18.22 -26.89
C PHE A 403 21.25 16.93 -27.31
N HIS A 404 20.72 15.77 -26.89
CA HIS A 404 21.26 14.47 -27.25
C HIS A 404 20.82 14.00 -28.65
N GLU A 405 19.72 14.53 -29.20
CA GLU A 405 19.29 14.18 -30.56
C GLU A 405 20.31 14.68 -31.60
N GLY A 406 20.57 13.84 -32.60
CA GLY A 406 21.53 14.15 -33.68
C GLY A 406 23.01 14.04 -33.30
N ARG A 407 23.34 13.74 -32.03
CA ARG A 407 24.71 13.45 -31.60
C ARG A 407 25.03 11.96 -31.73
N THR A 408 26.30 11.68 -32.03
CA THR A 408 26.83 10.32 -32.05
C THR A 408 27.83 10.20 -30.91
N LEU A 409 27.78 9.09 -30.17
CA LEU A 409 28.84 8.69 -29.24
C LEU A 409 30.16 8.66 -30.01
N THR A 410 31.01 9.66 -29.81
CA THR A 410 32.38 9.63 -30.31
C THR A 410 33.17 8.64 -29.47
N GLU A 411 34.00 7.83 -30.14
CA GLU A 411 34.81 6.74 -29.56
C GLU A 411 35.60 7.12 -28.31
#